data_AF-A0A316F1U6-F1
#
_entry.id   AF-A0A316F1U6-F1
#
_cell.length_a   1.000
_cell.length_b   1.000
_cell.length_c   1.000
_cell.angle_alpha   90.00
_cell.angle_beta   90.00
_cell.angle_gamma   90.00
#
_symmetry.space_group_name_H-M   'P 1'
#
loop_
_entity.id
_entity.type
_entity.pdbx_description
1 polymer ?
#
loop_
_entity_poly.entity_id
_entity_poly.type
_entity_poly.pdbx_seq_one_letter_code
_entity_poly.pdbx_strand_id
1 'polypeptide(L)'
;MQHSFCFPRRAGHRRARRTSFHQRGFTLIELMIVVAIIAILAGIAIPQYQNYIARAQFAEGLSLASGQKVGVTESYSYAGSCPDNASAAADGIPLFTDITGNYVKSVKVGGTAGANGGCTIIAAFKDTGVSSGLAGKDVTLTMIEADKGSVKWECRSSVSAKYLPRACSTTEEGGVR
;
A
#
# COMPACT_ATOMS: atom_id res chain seq x y z
N MET A 1 38.44 47.71 64.95
CA MET A 1 39.65 47.25 64.22
C MET A 1 39.17 46.77 62.86
N GLN A 2 38.93 47.64 61.87
CA GLN A 2 39.91 48.32 61.02
C GLN A 2 40.90 47.33 60.42
N HIS A 3 40.77 47.04 59.12
CA HIS A 3 41.89 46.97 58.18
C HIS A 3 41.38 47.09 56.73
N SER A 4 41.61 48.27 56.18
CA SER A 4 41.66 48.56 54.75
C SER A 4 42.94 47.99 54.15
N PHE A 5 42.88 47.40 52.95
CA PHE A 5 43.93 47.39 51.89
C PHE A 5 43.25 46.88 50.59
N CYS A 6 42.91 47.73 49.61
CA CYS A 6 43.74 48.30 48.53
C CYS A 6 44.36 47.26 47.57
N PHE A 7 43.78 47.09 46.36
CA PHE A 7 44.52 47.08 45.09
C PHE A 7 43.58 47.20 43.86
N PRO A 8 43.90 48.02 42.84
CA PRO A 8 43.14 48.12 41.60
C PRO A 8 43.73 47.20 40.52
N ARG A 9 42.87 46.53 39.73
CA ARG A 9 43.26 46.04 38.39
C ARG A 9 42.16 46.40 37.40
N ARG A 10 42.43 47.47 36.63
CA ARG A 10 41.72 47.79 35.39
C ARG A 10 42.00 46.67 34.38
N ALA A 11 41.07 45.74 34.25
CA ALA A 11 41.02 44.87 33.07
C ALA A 11 40.38 45.65 31.93
N GLY A 12 41.19 46.02 30.94
CA GLY A 12 40.70 46.63 29.71
C GLY A 12 39.70 45.69 29.03
N HIS A 13 38.43 46.11 28.99
CA HIS A 13 37.44 45.52 28.11
C HIS A 13 37.89 45.75 26.66
N ARG A 14 38.57 44.76 26.07
CA ARG A 14 38.66 44.63 24.62
C ARG A 14 37.22 44.55 24.12
N ARG A 15 36.73 45.65 23.53
CA ARG A 15 35.44 45.68 22.84
C ARG A 15 35.51 44.65 21.71
N ALA A 16 34.91 43.48 21.94
CA ALA A 16 34.58 42.55 20.90
C ALA A 16 33.70 43.30 19.89
N ARG A 17 34.26 43.60 18.72
CA ARG A 17 33.55 44.25 17.63
C ARG A 17 32.51 43.24 17.14
N ARG A 18 31.28 43.35 17.66
CA ARG A 18 30.09 42.65 17.14
C ARG A 18 29.98 43.02 15.66
N THR A 19 30.36 42.12 14.78
CA THR A 19 29.97 42.21 13.37
C THR A 19 28.46 41.97 13.34
N SER A 20 27.69 43.05 13.21
CA SER A 20 26.25 42.95 12.96
C SER A 20 26.07 42.36 11.56
N PHE A 21 25.87 41.03 11.49
CA PHE A 21 25.25 40.43 10.31
C PHE A 21 23.88 41.10 10.16
N HIS A 22 23.77 42.00 9.18
CA HIS A 22 22.49 42.54 8.78
C HIS A 22 21.64 41.36 8.32
N GLN A 23 20.71 40.94 9.18
CA GLN A 23 19.73 39.92 8.82
C GLN A 23 18.82 40.54 7.77
N ARG A 24 19.10 40.26 6.50
CA ARG A 24 18.17 40.53 5.40
C ARG A 24 16.97 39.61 5.63
N GLY A 25 15.89 40.16 6.16
CA GLY A 25 14.64 39.42 6.35
C GLY A 25 14.03 39.02 5.01
N PHE A 26 13.38 37.86 4.99
CA PHE A 26 12.57 37.39 3.85
C PHE A 26 11.41 38.35 3.63
N THR A 27 11.15 38.75 2.38
CA THR A 27 10.03 39.67 2.11
C THR A 27 8.71 38.91 2.16
N LEU A 28 7.62 39.55 2.64
CA LEU A 28 6.29 38.96 2.60
C LEU A 28 5.87 38.58 1.17
N ILE A 29 6.35 39.34 0.18
CA ILE A 29 6.08 39.14 -1.24
C ILE A 29 6.73 37.85 -1.75
N GLU A 30 7.99 37.58 -1.38
CA GLU A 30 8.65 36.30 -1.70
C GLU A 30 7.88 35.13 -1.10
N LEU A 31 7.43 35.25 0.15
CA LEU A 31 6.70 34.18 0.81
C LEU A 31 5.36 33.90 0.14
N MET A 32 4.62 34.93 -0.29
CA MET A 32 3.36 34.75 -1.00
C MET A 32 3.54 34.05 -2.34
N ILE A 33 4.61 34.37 -3.09
CA ILE A 33 4.91 33.71 -4.37
C ILE A 33 5.26 32.23 -4.14
N VAL A 34 6.07 31.93 -3.14
CA VAL A 34 6.45 30.55 -2.81
C VAL A 34 5.23 29.72 -2.45
N VAL A 35 4.33 30.25 -1.60
CA VAL A 35 3.09 29.55 -1.23
C VAL A 35 2.18 29.35 -2.43
N ALA A 36 2.08 30.33 -3.34
CA ALA A 36 1.29 30.21 -4.56
C ALA A 36 1.80 29.08 -5.47
N ILE A 37 3.12 28.95 -5.65
CA ILE A 37 3.71 27.88 -6.47
C ILE A 37 3.49 26.51 -5.82
N ILE A 38 3.69 26.40 -4.50
CA ILE A 38 3.47 25.15 -3.75
C ILE A 38 2.00 24.70 -3.86
N ALA A 39 1.05 25.64 -3.79
CA ALA A 39 -0.37 25.33 -3.92
C ALA A 39 -0.72 24.69 -5.27
N ILE A 40 -0.15 25.20 -6.37
CA ILE A 40 -0.36 24.64 -7.72
C ILE A 40 0.26 23.24 -7.82
N LEU A 41 1.50 23.06 -7.36
CA LEU A 41 2.19 21.76 -7.40
C LEU A 41 1.46 20.71 -6.55
N ALA A 42 1.01 21.09 -5.35
CA ALA A 42 0.27 20.19 -4.46
C ALA A 42 -1.04 19.71 -5.09
N GLY A 43 -1.76 20.57 -5.81
CA GLY A 43 -3.01 20.20 -6.50
C GLY A 43 -2.85 19.05 -7.51
N ILE A 44 -1.71 18.98 -8.20
CA ILE A 44 -1.40 17.90 -9.16
C ILE A 44 -0.81 16.69 -8.44
N ALA A 45 0.09 16.92 -7.48
CA ALA A 45 0.83 15.85 -6.82
C ALA A 45 -0.03 14.96 -5.91
N ILE A 46 -0.98 15.54 -5.16
CA ILE A 46 -1.82 14.81 -4.20
C ILE A 46 -2.62 13.67 -4.85
N PRO A 47 -3.42 13.88 -5.92
CA PRO A 47 -4.21 12.79 -6.51
C PRO A 47 -3.30 11.70 -7.13
N GLN A 48 -2.15 12.07 -7.69
CA GLN A 48 -1.20 11.10 -8.22
C GLN A 48 -0.57 10.25 -7.10
N TYR A 49 -0.19 10.88 -5.99
CA TYR A 49 0.38 10.18 -4.84
C TYR A 49 -0.64 9.21 -4.21
N GLN A 50 -1.90 9.63 -4.07
CA GLN A 50 -2.97 8.74 -3.59
C GLN A 50 -3.15 7.53 -4.52
N ASN A 51 -3.05 7.71 -5.84
CA ASN A 51 -3.10 6.60 -6.78
C ASN A 51 -1.91 5.64 -6.65
N TYR A 52 -0.71 6.16 -6.38
CA TYR A 52 0.47 5.35 -6.13
C TYR A 52 0.31 4.50 -4.86
N ILE A 53 -0.16 5.10 -3.76
CA ILE A 53 -0.42 4.37 -2.51
C ILE A 53 -1.47 3.28 -2.72
N ALA A 54 -2.56 3.57 -3.43
CA ALA A 54 -3.59 2.59 -3.75
C ALA A 54 -3.03 1.38 -4.53
N ARG A 55 -2.13 1.61 -5.50
CA ARG A 55 -1.44 0.53 -6.24
C ARG A 55 -0.51 -0.28 -5.35
N ALA A 56 0.20 0.36 -4.43
CA ALA A 56 1.07 -0.33 -3.47
C ALA A 56 0.26 -1.23 -2.52
N GLN A 57 -0.87 -0.72 -2.01
CA GLN A 57 -1.81 -1.49 -1.19
C GLN A 57 -2.42 -2.66 -1.97
N PHE A 58 -2.74 -2.47 -3.25
CA PHE A 58 -3.22 -3.55 -4.12
C PHE A 58 -2.17 -4.65 -4.29
N ALA A 59 -0.90 -4.27 -4.46
CA ALA A 59 0.20 -5.22 -4.62
C ALA A 59 0.39 -6.12 -3.39
N GLU A 60 0.16 -5.62 -2.18
CA GLU A 60 0.13 -6.46 -0.96
C GLU A 60 -0.96 -7.54 -1.06
N GLY A 61 -2.18 -7.14 -1.43
CA GLY A 61 -3.30 -8.08 -1.65
C GLY A 61 -3.00 -9.14 -2.68
N LEU A 62 -2.47 -8.72 -3.84
CA LEU A 62 -2.05 -9.63 -4.89
C LEU A 62 -0.92 -10.57 -4.44
N SER A 63 0.02 -10.10 -3.62
CA SER A 63 1.11 -10.92 -3.08
C SER A 63 0.60 -11.98 -2.12
N LEU A 64 -0.30 -11.61 -1.19
CA LEU A 64 -0.89 -12.55 -0.24
C LEU A 64 -1.74 -13.60 -0.95
N ALA A 65 -2.54 -13.18 -1.94
CA ALA A 65 -3.30 -14.10 -2.79
C ALA A 65 -2.36 -15.02 -3.59
N SER A 66 -1.29 -14.48 -4.17
CA SER A 66 -0.34 -15.26 -4.97
C SER A 66 0.42 -16.30 -4.16
N GLY A 67 0.64 -16.06 -2.85
CA GLY A 67 1.24 -17.04 -1.94
C GLY A 67 0.46 -18.35 -1.84
N GLN A 68 -0.87 -18.31 -2.05
CA GLN A 68 -1.71 -19.50 -1.97
C GLN A 68 -1.76 -20.32 -3.27
N LYS A 69 -1.21 -19.82 -4.38
CA LYS A 69 -1.25 -20.50 -5.68
C LYS A 69 -0.65 -21.90 -5.62
N VAL A 70 0.47 -22.07 -4.92
CA VAL A 70 1.16 -23.35 -4.85
C VAL A 70 0.29 -24.40 -4.15
N GLY A 71 -0.26 -24.10 -2.98
CA GLY A 71 -1.14 -25.03 -2.25
C GLY A 71 -2.41 -25.36 -3.03
N VAL A 72 -3.01 -24.38 -3.72
CA VAL A 72 -4.17 -24.63 -4.59
C VAL A 72 -3.84 -25.52 -5.77
N THR A 73 -2.72 -25.25 -6.46
CA THR A 73 -2.28 -26.05 -7.60
C THR A 73 -1.94 -27.48 -7.17
N GLU A 74 -1.27 -27.66 -6.03
CA GLU A 74 -0.96 -28.98 -5.48
C GLU A 74 -2.23 -29.77 -5.16
N SER A 75 -3.17 -29.15 -4.44
CA SER A 75 -4.44 -29.78 -4.05
C SER A 75 -5.25 -30.19 -5.28
N TYR A 76 -5.30 -29.32 -6.29
CA TYR A 76 -5.98 -29.64 -7.55
C TYR A 76 -5.28 -30.77 -8.31
N SER A 77 -3.95 -30.79 -8.38
CA SER A 77 -3.20 -31.86 -9.05
C SER A 77 -3.30 -33.21 -8.33
N TYR A 78 -3.40 -33.22 -7.01
CA TYR A 78 -3.45 -34.45 -6.21
C TYR A 78 -4.88 -34.99 -6.05
N ALA A 79 -5.83 -34.14 -5.62
CA ALA A 79 -7.19 -34.54 -5.27
C ALA A 79 -8.21 -34.25 -6.38
N GLY A 80 -7.87 -33.44 -7.39
CA GLY A 80 -8.82 -33.01 -8.42
C GLY A 80 -9.90 -32.06 -7.92
N SER A 81 -9.74 -31.51 -6.70
CA SER A 81 -10.69 -30.59 -6.06
C SER A 81 -10.01 -29.29 -5.66
N CYS A 82 -10.80 -28.23 -5.49
CA CYS A 82 -10.31 -26.97 -4.94
C CYS A 82 -10.33 -27.02 -3.41
N PRO A 83 -9.25 -26.61 -2.72
CA PRO A 83 -9.29 -26.46 -1.27
C PRO A 83 -10.28 -25.35 -0.90
N ASP A 84 -11.00 -25.52 0.22
CA ASP A 84 -11.91 -24.51 0.77
C ASP A 84 -11.52 -24.19 2.21
N ASN A 85 -10.97 -22.99 2.41
CA ASN A 85 -10.55 -22.52 3.72
C ASN A 85 -11.58 -21.59 4.40
N ALA A 86 -12.85 -21.64 3.99
CA ALA A 86 -13.90 -20.76 4.53
C ALA A 86 -14.29 -21.09 5.98
N SER A 87 -14.18 -22.35 6.40
CA SER A 87 -14.63 -22.81 7.73
C SER A 87 -13.52 -23.41 8.59
N ALA A 88 -12.41 -23.84 7.98
CA ALA A 88 -11.22 -24.36 8.66
C ALA A 88 -9.99 -24.19 7.74
N ALA A 89 -8.80 -24.51 8.24
CA ALA A 89 -7.64 -24.69 7.37
C ALA A 89 -7.86 -25.91 6.45
N ALA A 90 -7.38 -25.84 5.20
CA ALA A 90 -7.54 -26.88 4.19
C ALA A 90 -6.25 -27.04 3.39
N ASP A 91 -5.75 -28.27 3.24
CA ASP A 91 -4.58 -28.60 2.41
C ASP A 91 -3.34 -27.72 2.67
N GLY A 92 -3.05 -27.47 3.95
CA GLY A 92 -1.93 -26.63 4.39
C GLY A 92 -2.17 -25.12 4.26
N ILE A 93 -3.34 -24.70 3.77
CA ILE A 93 -3.78 -23.31 3.70
C ILE A 93 -4.53 -22.96 5.00
N PRO A 94 -4.08 -21.95 5.76
CA PRO A 94 -4.77 -21.51 6.98
C PRO A 94 -6.22 -21.04 6.74
N LEU A 95 -7.01 -20.95 7.82
CA LEU A 95 -8.36 -20.38 7.77
C LEU A 95 -8.32 -18.98 7.14
N PHE A 96 -9.32 -18.63 6.33
CA PHE A 96 -9.32 -17.38 5.55
C PHE A 96 -9.15 -16.10 6.40
N THR A 97 -9.59 -16.13 7.66
CA THR A 97 -9.45 -15.02 8.62
C THR A 97 -8.06 -14.89 9.22
N ASP A 98 -7.22 -15.92 9.12
CA ASP A 98 -5.86 -15.90 9.66
C ASP A 98 -4.87 -15.33 8.64
N ILE A 99 -5.22 -15.40 7.35
CA ILE A 99 -4.43 -14.82 6.26
C ILE A 99 -4.79 -13.34 6.12
N THR A 100 -4.13 -12.50 6.91
CA THR A 100 -4.35 -11.05 6.97
C THR A 100 -3.09 -10.26 6.66
N GLY A 101 -3.28 -8.98 6.31
CA GLY A 101 -2.19 -8.04 6.06
C GLY A 101 -2.45 -6.68 6.68
N ASN A 102 -1.59 -5.71 6.35
CA ASN A 102 -1.81 -4.31 6.74
C ASN A 102 -3.07 -3.77 6.05
N TYR A 103 -3.31 -4.13 4.79
CA TYR A 103 -4.43 -3.63 3.98
C TYR A 103 -5.43 -4.72 3.60
N VAL A 104 -5.09 -5.99 3.83
CA VAL A 104 -5.93 -7.15 3.50
C VAL A 104 -6.67 -7.63 4.75
N LYS A 105 -7.98 -7.82 4.61
CA LYS A 105 -8.89 -8.31 5.65
C LYS A 105 -8.87 -9.83 5.76
N SER A 106 -8.80 -10.53 4.63
CA SER A 106 -8.79 -11.99 4.57
C SER A 106 -8.35 -12.47 3.19
N VAL A 107 -7.91 -13.74 3.13
CA VAL A 107 -7.67 -14.45 1.87
C VAL A 107 -8.43 -15.77 1.89
N LYS A 108 -9.49 -15.83 1.09
CA LYS A 108 -10.32 -17.02 0.93
C LYS A 108 -9.91 -17.80 -0.32
N VAL A 109 -9.81 -19.10 -0.19
CA VAL A 109 -9.56 -20.06 -1.25
C VAL A 109 -10.81 -20.93 -1.41
N GLY A 110 -11.13 -21.29 -2.64
CA GLY A 110 -12.30 -22.10 -2.95
C GLY A 110 -12.48 -22.29 -4.45
N GLY A 111 -13.74 -22.24 -4.89
CA GLY A 111 -14.12 -22.45 -6.28
C GLY A 111 -14.51 -23.89 -6.57
N THR A 112 -14.84 -24.16 -7.82
CA THR A 112 -15.28 -25.48 -8.27
C THR A 112 -14.28 -26.01 -9.28
N ALA A 113 -13.69 -27.17 -8.98
CA ALA A 113 -12.78 -27.83 -9.89
C ALA A 113 -13.55 -28.36 -11.10
N GLY A 114 -13.10 -27.98 -12.30
CA GLY A 114 -13.46 -28.57 -13.58
C GLY A 114 -12.21 -28.91 -14.37
N ALA A 115 -12.38 -29.46 -15.58
CA ALA A 115 -11.25 -29.87 -16.43
C ALA A 115 -10.25 -28.71 -16.68
N ASN A 116 -10.75 -27.50 -16.93
CA ASN A 116 -9.92 -26.33 -17.25
C ASN A 116 -9.35 -25.62 -15.99
N GLY A 117 -9.56 -26.15 -14.79
CA GLY A 117 -9.27 -25.47 -13.51
C GLY A 117 -10.55 -24.98 -12.83
N GLY A 118 -10.59 -23.75 -12.34
CA GLY A 118 -11.76 -23.16 -11.68
C GLY A 118 -11.61 -22.88 -10.18
N CYS A 119 -10.45 -23.22 -9.60
CA CYS A 119 -10.13 -22.83 -8.23
C CYS A 119 -9.85 -21.33 -8.14
N THR A 120 -10.35 -20.70 -7.08
CA THR A 120 -10.27 -19.25 -6.86
C THR A 120 -9.53 -18.93 -5.57
N ILE A 121 -8.79 -17.82 -5.60
CA ILE A 121 -8.17 -17.21 -4.42
C ILE A 121 -8.62 -15.75 -4.39
N ILE A 122 -9.36 -15.36 -3.36
CA ILE A 122 -9.97 -14.05 -3.20
C ILE A 122 -9.31 -13.38 -2.00
N ALA A 123 -8.54 -12.32 -2.24
CA ALA A 123 -8.06 -11.43 -1.18
C ALA A 123 -8.98 -10.22 -1.07
N ALA A 124 -9.64 -10.07 0.07
CA ALA A 124 -10.51 -8.94 0.37
C ALA A 124 -9.70 -7.84 1.08
N PHE A 125 -9.79 -6.61 0.61
CA PHE A 125 -9.21 -5.45 1.28
C PHE A 125 -10.03 -5.06 2.51
N LYS A 126 -9.40 -4.38 3.48
CA LYS A 126 -10.10 -3.85 4.66
C LYS A 126 -11.09 -2.75 4.27
N ASP A 127 -12.07 -2.52 5.13
CA ASP A 127 -13.08 -1.46 4.94
C ASP A 127 -12.54 -0.07 5.36
N THR A 128 -11.55 -0.04 6.25
CA THR A 128 -10.90 1.17 6.77
C THR A 128 -9.38 1.03 6.80
N GLY A 129 -8.65 2.15 6.89
CA GLY A 129 -7.18 2.13 6.88
C GLY A 129 -6.55 1.81 5.53
N VAL A 130 -7.35 1.78 4.47
CA VAL A 130 -6.94 1.59 3.07
C VAL A 130 -7.37 2.79 2.23
N SER A 131 -6.80 2.91 1.03
CA SER A 131 -7.24 3.85 0.01
C SER A 131 -8.73 3.66 -0.26
N SER A 132 -9.47 4.77 -0.39
CA SER A 132 -10.89 4.77 -0.74
C SER A 132 -11.19 4.04 -2.05
N GLY A 133 -10.20 3.94 -2.94
CA GLY A 133 -10.32 3.18 -4.19
C GLY A 133 -10.36 1.66 -4.02
N LEU A 134 -9.93 1.15 -2.85
CA LEU A 134 -9.79 -0.28 -2.51
C LEU A 134 -10.70 -0.72 -1.36
N ALA A 135 -11.22 0.21 -0.54
CA ALA A 135 -12.03 -0.12 0.63
C ALA A 135 -13.22 -1.03 0.28
N GLY A 136 -13.30 -2.18 0.96
CA GLY A 136 -14.36 -3.19 0.76
C GLY A 136 -14.32 -3.93 -0.58
N LYS A 137 -13.24 -3.78 -1.35
CA LYS A 137 -13.04 -4.43 -2.65
C LYS A 137 -12.13 -5.65 -2.52
N ASP A 138 -11.95 -6.36 -3.62
CA ASP A 138 -11.20 -7.61 -3.66
C ASP A 138 -10.33 -7.76 -4.91
N VAL A 139 -9.41 -8.71 -4.84
CA VAL A 139 -8.69 -9.27 -5.98
C VAL A 139 -8.88 -10.77 -5.98
N THR A 140 -9.26 -11.30 -7.14
CA THR A 140 -9.57 -12.71 -7.37
C THR A 140 -8.60 -13.27 -8.39
N LEU A 141 -7.90 -14.33 -7.99
CA LEU A 141 -7.07 -15.14 -8.87
C LEU A 141 -7.82 -16.41 -9.20
N THR A 142 -8.04 -16.67 -10.48
CA THR A 142 -8.72 -17.87 -10.95
C THR A 142 -7.74 -18.74 -11.72
N MET A 143 -7.67 -19.99 -11.33
CA MET A 143 -6.85 -20.99 -12.01
C MET A 143 -7.53 -21.42 -13.32
N ILE A 144 -6.79 -21.36 -14.42
CA ILE A 144 -7.27 -21.71 -15.76
C ILE A 144 -6.23 -22.54 -16.53
N GLU A 145 -6.68 -23.17 -17.62
CA GLU A 145 -5.88 -23.99 -18.55
C GLU A 145 -5.25 -25.25 -17.94
N ALA A 146 -5.76 -25.72 -16.79
CA ALA A 146 -5.22 -26.89 -16.09
C ALA A 146 -5.30 -28.19 -16.91
N ASP A 147 -6.22 -28.27 -17.89
CA ASP A 147 -6.35 -29.36 -18.86
C ASP A 147 -5.24 -29.39 -19.93
N LYS A 148 -4.45 -28.31 -20.06
CA LYS A 148 -3.41 -28.18 -21.08
C LYS A 148 -2.01 -28.58 -20.60
N GLY A 149 -1.91 -29.19 -19.41
CA GLY A 149 -0.62 -29.52 -18.80
C GLY A 149 0.16 -28.28 -18.32
N SER A 150 -0.51 -27.13 -18.23
CA SER A 150 0.03 -25.90 -17.67
C SER A 150 -0.99 -25.30 -16.69
N VAL A 151 -0.55 -24.45 -15.78
CA VAL A 151 -1.47 -23.73 -14.88
C VAL A 151 -1.26 -22.24 -15.07
N LYS A 152 -2.30 -21.56 -15.58
CA LYS A 152 -2.33 -20.10 -15.67
C LYS A 152 -3.27 -19.53 -14.61
N TRP A 153 -2.98 -18.30 -14.20
CA TRP A 153 -3.76 -17.59 -13.20
C TRP A 153 -4.29 -16.31 -13.81
N GLU A 154 -5.60 -16.23 -14.00
CA GLU A 154 -6.27 -15.00 -14.39
C GLU A 154 -6.49 -14.13 -13.15
N CYS A 155 -6.05 -12.87 -13.21
CA CYS A 155 -6.28 -11.91 -12.13
C CYS A 155 -7.43 -10.95 -12.50
N ARG A 156 -8.49 -10.97 -11.70
CA ARG A 156 -9.59 -10.01 -11.76
C ARG A 156 -9.77 -9.28 -10.44
N SER A 157 -10.40 -8.11 -10.47
CA SER A 157 -10.63 -7.31 -9.26
C SER A 157 -11.79 -6.35 -9.44
N SER A 158 -12.55 -6.11 -8.36
CA SER A 158 -13.57 -5.05 -8.29
C SER A 158 -12.97 -3.63 -8.17
N VAL A 159 -11.65 -3.52 -8.01
CA VAL A 159 -10.92 -2.24 -7.94
C VAL A 159 -10.85 -1.59 -9.33
N SER A 160 -10.92 -0.26 -9.39
CA SER A 160 -10.82 0.48 -10.66
C SER A 160 -9.50 0.22 -11.38
N ALA A 161 -9.56 0.06 -12.71
CA ALA A 161 -8.42 -0.22 -13.59
C ALA A 161 -7.20 0.69 -13.36
N LYS A 162 -7.40 1.94 -12.94
CA LYS A 162 -6.29 2.87 -12.65
C LYS A 162 -5.39 2.42 -11.50
N TYR A 163 -5.87 1.56 -10.60
CA TYR A 163 -5.10 1.04 -9.47
C TYR A 163 -4.57 -0.38 -9.72
N LEU A 164 -4.94 -1.01 -10.84
CA LEU A 164 -4.53 -2.37 -11.16
C LEU A 164 -3.18 -2.40 -11.88
N PRO A 165 -2.34 -3.41 -11.61
CA PRO A 165 -1.20 -3.73 -12.47
C PRO A 165 -1.70 -4.30 -13.80
N ARG A 166 -0.87 -4.28 -14.84
CA ARG A 166 -1.23 -4.83 -16.17
C ARG A 166 -1.60 -6.31 -16.18
N ALA A 167 -1.15 -7.06 -15.17
CA ALA A 167 -1.46 -8.47 -15.01
C ALA A 167 -2.91 -8.72 -14.53
N CYS A 168 -3.60 -7.68 -14.05
CA CYS A 168 -4.96 -7.78 -13.51
C CYS A 168 -5.93 -6.93 -14.33
N SER A 169 -7.16 -7.40 -14.46
CA SER A 169 -8.25 -6.70 -15.14
C SER A 169 -9.42 -6.45 -14.19
N THR A 170 -10.31 -5.52 -14.53
CA THR A 170 -11.50 -5.26 -13.72
C THR A 170 -12.53 -6.36 -13.91
N THR A 171 -13.21 -6.74 -12.84
CA THR A 171 -14.47 -7.48 -12.90
C THR A 171 -15.54 -6.45 -13.28
N GLU A 172 -16.02 -6.46 -14.52
CA GLU A 172 -17.02 -5.49 -14.97
C GLU A 172 -18.34 -5.70 -14.21
N GLU A 173 -18.71 -4.74 -13.34
CA GLU A 173 -20.10 -4.56 -12.92
C GLU A 173 -20.89 -3.93 -14.09
N GLY A 174 -21.39 -4.75 -15.01
CA GLY A 174 -22.49 -4.41 -15.91
C GLY A 174 -22.28 -3.25 -16.90
N GLY A 175 -21.40 -3.42 -17.90
CA GLY A 175 -21.26 -2.48 -19.02
C GLY A 175 -21.13 -3.18 -20.37
N VAL A 176 -22.26 -3.31 -21.07
CA VAL A 176 -22.35 -3.74 -22.48
C VAL A 176 -21.48 -2.80 -23.35
N ARG A 177 -20.69 -3.39 -24.26
CA ARG A 177 -20.10 -2.67 -25.39
C ARG A 177 -21.17 -2.12 -26.31
#